data_AF-A0A6A4YXV6-F1
#
_entry.id   AF-A0A6A4YXV6-F1
#
_cell.length_a   1.000
_cell.length_b   1.000
_cell.length_c   1.000
_cell.angle_alpha   90.00
_cell.angle_beta   90.00
_cell.angle_gamma   90.00
#
_symmetry.space_group_name_H-M   'P 1'
#
loop_
_entity.id
_entity.type
_entity.pdbx_description
1 polymer ?
#
loop_
_entity_poly.entity_id
_entity_poly.type
_entity_poly.pdbx_seq_one_letter_code
_entity_poly.pdbx_strand_id
1 'polypeptide(L)'
;MEWAVGFREAISFQGDMGTVNVISEWVGSELQEVDVGELPTTFATYSLGGVLYVTGVMLAISIIMIISIVSCRGHVEGSNLFGLNRVAGIVWVGRGMLFLRGITAPCLLCTATLQLEMHNYAVNFYTREAPWYKTILGAGETGWIVYIVNDIGMVWTREYTSWYCMGCGLLAWFVVAVLTLVYPVAHRATVDPQCQFDQVDFQ
;
A
#
# COMPACT_ATOMS: atom_id res chain seq x y z
N MET A 1 -36.52 -15.13 5.11
CA MET A 1 -35.62 -13.95 5.17
C MET A 1 -34.84 -13.75 3.87
N GLU A 2 -35.24 -14.40 2.77
CA GLU A 2 -34.48 -14.36 1.50
C GLU A 2 -34.47 -12.95 0.87
N TRP A 3 -35.52 -12.16 1.13
CA TRP A 3 -35.59 -10.77 0.69
C TRP A 3 -34.60 -9.84 1.43
N ALA A 4 -34.26 -10.16 2.68
CA ALA A 4 -33.31 -9.36 3.47
C ALA A 4 -31.85 -9.57 3.02
N VAL A 5 -31.59 -10.66 2.27
CA VAL A 5 -30.27 -11.01 1.75
C VAL A 5 -30.12 -10.60 0.27
N GLY A 6 -31.16 -10.04 -0.35
CA GLY A 6 -31.14 -9.59 -1.75
C GLY A 6 -31.39 -10.70 -2.78
N PHE A 7 -31.76 -11.92 -2.36
CA PHE A 7 -32.12 -13.01 -3.30
C PHE A 7 -33.51 -12.85 -3.92
N ARG A 8 -34.36 -12.02 -3.29
CA ARG A 8 -35.67 -11.64 -3.79
C ARG A 8 -35.91 -10.18 -3.45
N GLU A 9 -36.41 -9.42 -4.40
CA GLU A 9 -36.83 -8.04 -4.17
C GLU A 9 -38.32 -8.04 -3.83
N ALA A 10 -38.70 -7.29 -2.81
CA ALA A 10 -40.09 -7.10 -2.41
C ALA A 10 -40.48 -5.66 -2.71
N ILE A 11 -41.49 -5.48 -3.56
CA ILE A 11 -41.97 -4.16 -3.97
C ILE A 11 -43.43 -4.03 -3.56
N SER A 12 -43.78 -2.90 -2.95
CA SER A 12 -45.15 -2.56 -2.58
C SER A 12 -45.62 -1.41 -3.47
N PHE A 13 -46.57 -1.71 -4.35
CA PHE A 13 -47.22 -0.71 -5.18
C PHE A 13 -48.38 -0.11 -4.39
N GLN A 14 -48.29 1.18 -4.07
CA GLN A 14 -49.35 1.93 -3.43
C GLN A 14 -50.10 2.75 -4.48
N GLY A 15 -51.40 2.48 -4.64
CA GLY A 15 -52.29 3.27 -5.48
C GLY A 15 -53.52 3.73 -4.71
N ASP A 16 -54.26 4.67 -5.30
CA ASP A 16 -55.42 5.31 -4.66
C ASP A 16 -56.54 4.32 -4.28
N MET A 17 -56.61 3.18 -4.97
CA MET A 17 -57.65 2.15 -4.81
C MET A 17 -57.15 0.89 -4.08
N GLY A 18 -55.92 0.87 -3.58
CA GLY A 18 -55.38 -0.26 -2.81
C GLY A 18 -53.86 -0.43 -2.91
N THR A 19 -53.35 -1.39 -2.15
CA THR A 19 -51.92 -1.73 -2.09
C THR A 19 -51.70 -3.13 -2.64
N VAL A 20 -50.78 -3.28 -3.59
CA VAL A 20 -50.38 -4.57 -4.16
C VAL A 20 -48.93 -4.85 -3.78
N ASN A 21 -48.70 -5.95 -3.07
CA ASN A 21 -47.37 -6.39 -2.68
C ASN A 21 -46.92 -7.52 -3.60
N VAL A 22 -45.79 -7.33 -4.29
CA VAL A 22 -45.22 -8.31 -5.23
C VAL A 22 -43.82 -8.68 -4.76
N ILE A 23 -43.49 -9.97 -4.86
CA ILE A 23 -42.15 -10.50 -4.57
C ILE A 23 -41.59 -11.01 -5.89
N SER A 24 -40.35 -10.64 -6.21
CA SER A 24 -39.66 -11.08 -7.40
C SER A 24 -39.40 -12.60 -7.39
N GLU A 25 -39.07 -13.13 -8.57
CA GLU A 25 -38.48 -14.47 -8.66
C GLU A 25 -37.13 -14.50 -7.94
N TRP A 26 -36.70 -15.71 -7.57
CA TRP A 26 -35.39 -15.90 -6.96
C TRP A 26 -34.31 -15.58 -7.99
N VAL A 27 -33.46 -14.60 -7.68
CA VAL A 27 -32.30 -14.25 -8.49
C VAL A 27 -31.05 -14.71 -7.75
N GLY A 28 -30.29 -15.61 -8.37
CA GLY A 28 -29.00 -16.02 -7.84
C GLY A 28 -27.99 -14.88 -7.87
N SER A 29 -26.97 -14.94 -7.01
CA SER A 29 -25.85 -13.99 -7.09
C SER A 29 -25.15 -14.14 -8.44
N GLU A 30 -25.40 -13.21 -9.35
CA GLU A 30 -24.62 -13.08 -10.58
C GLU A 30 -23.19 -12.68 -10.19
N LEU A 31 -22.21 -13.46 -10.64
CA LEU A 31 -20.80 -13.08 -10.51
C LEU A 31 -20.54 -11.99 -11.54
N GLN A 32 -20.72 -10.72 -11.13
CA GLN A 32 -20.27 -9.58 -11.93
C GLN A 32 -18.75 -9.67 -12.03
N GLU A 33 -18.23 -9.88 -13.24
CA GLU A 33 -16.80 -9.76 -13.49
C GLU A 33 -16.35 -8.33 -13.19
N VAL A 34 -15.27 -8.19 -12.43
CA VAL A 34 -14.73 -6.89 -12.06
C VAL A 34 -14.15 -6.24 -13.31
N ASP A 35 -14.56 -5.00 -13.62
CA ASP A 35 -14.02 -4.28 -14.77
C ASP A 35 -12.52 -4.03 -14.57
N VAL A 36 -11.71 -4.72 -15.38
CA VAL A 36 -10.24 -4.64 -15.35
C VAL A 36 -9.72 -3.26 -15.74
N GLY A 37 -10.55 -2.44 -16.41
CA GLY A 37 -10.23 -1.05 -16.78
C GLY A 37 -10.26 -0.07 -15.62
N GLU A 38 -11.04 -0.35 -14.56
CA GLU A 38 -11.17 0.54 -13.40
C GLU A 38 -10.06 0.32 -12.36
N LEU A 39 -9.36 -0.82 -12.41
CA LEU A 39 -8.27 -1.12 -11.50
C LEU A 39 -6.93 -0.66 -12.10
N PRO A 40 -6.10 0.10 -11.35
CA PRO A 40 -4.77 0.54 -11.79
C PRO A 40 -3.73 -0.62 -11.78
N THR A 41 -4.08 -1.79 -12.31
CA THR A 41 -3.27 -3.02 -12.32
C THR A 41 -1.98 -2.86 -13.11
N THR A 42 -2.02 -2.12 -14.22
CA THR A 42 -0.85 -1.86 -15.06
C THR A 42 0.23 -1.12 -14.28
N PHE A 43 -0.11 -0.02 -13.62
CA PHE A 43 0.83 0.76 -12.81
C PHE A 43 1.38 -0.06 -11.63
N ALA A 44 0.52 -0.79 -10.93
CA ALA A 44 0.92 -1.67 -9.84
C ALA A 44 1.94 -2.71 -10.30
N THR A 45 1.71 -3.33 -11.46
CA THR A 45 2.61 -4.36 -12.02
C THR A 45 3.97 -3.79 -12.41
N TYR A 46 4.01 -2.62 -13.07
CA TYR A 46 5.26 -1.93 -13.38
C TYR A 46 6.02 -1.52 -12.10
N SER A 47 5.30 -1.01 -11.10
CA SER A 47 5.90 -0.63 -9.83
C SER A 47 6.51 -1.82 -9.09
N LEU A 48 5.82 -2.97 -9.10
CA LEU A 48 6.30 -4.23 -8.54
C LEU A 48 7.55 -4.71 -9.28
N GLY A 49 7.54 -4.69 -10.61
CA GLY A 49 8.73 -5.02 -11.42
C GLY A 49 9.94 -4.13 -11.08
N GLY A 50 9.71 -2.83 -10.91
CA GLY A 50 10.74 -1.89 -10.47
C GLY A 50 11.29 -2.23 -9.08
N VAL A 51 10.41 -2.48 -8.10
CA VAL A 51 10.81 -2.87 -6.74
C VAL A 51 11.61 -4.18 -6.75
N LEU A 52 11.19 -5.18 -7.53
CA LEU A 52 11.92 -6.45 -7.68
C LEU A 52 13.31 -6.25 -8.28
N TYR A 53 13.42 -5.43 -9.33
CA TYR A 53 14.70 -5.06 -9.93
C TYR A 53 15.64 -4.42 -8.91
N VAL A 54 15.17 -3.40 -8.17
CA VAL A 54 15.98 -2.73 -7.15
C VAL A 54 16.42 -3.72 -6.06
N THR A 55 15.51 -4.58 -5.57
CA THR A 55 15.85 -5.59 -4.54
C THR A 55 16.91 -6.55 -5.07
N GLY A 56 16.76 -7.02 -6.32
CA GLY A 56 17.70 -7.94 -6.94
C GLY A 56 19.11 -7.35 -7.06
N VAL A 57 19.22 -6.10 -7.51
CA VAL A 57 20.51 -5.39 -7.60
C VAL A 57 21.13 -5.20 -6.21
N MET A 58 20.35 -4.75 -5.22
CA MET A 58 20.84 -4.57 -3.85
C MET A 58 21.28 -5.88 -3.20
N LEU A 59 20.58 -6.98 -3.49
CA LEU A 59 20.95 -8.32 -3.03
C LEU A 59 22.27 -8.77 -3.68
N ALA A 60 22.44 -8.58 -4.99
CA ALA A 60 23.69 -8.90 -5.68
C ALA A 60 24.88 -8.12 -5.08
N ILE A 61 24.72 -6.82 -4.83
CA ILE A 61 25.75 -5.99 -4.20
C ILE A 61 26.04 -6.47 -2.77
N SER A 62 25.01 -6.85 -2.02
CA SER A 62 25.17 -7.40 -0.66
C SER A 62 25.96 -8.71 -0.66
N ILE A 63 25.73 -9.59 -1.64
CA ILE A 63 26.51 -10.82 -1.80
C ILE A 63 27.98 -10.50 -2.08
N ILE A 64 28.25 -9.59 -3.02
CA ILE A 64 29.63 -9.15 -3.34
C ILE A 64 30.29 -8.60 -2.08
N MET A 65 29.57 -7.78 -1.31
CA MET A 65 30.07 -7.22 -0.07
C MET A 65 30.42 -8.29 0.97
N ILE A 66 29.55 -9.29 1.16
CA ILE A 66 29.81 -10.40 2.08
C ILE A 66 31.07 -11.16 1.66
N ILE A 67 31.24 -11.44 0.36
CA ILE A 67 32.45 -12.08 -0.18
C ILE A 67 33.69 -11.23 0.12
N SER A 68 33.62 -9.92 -0.06
CA SER A 68 34.72 -9.00 0.27
C SER A 68 35.05 -9.01 1.77
N ILE A 69 34.05 -8.98 2.65
CA ILE A 69 34.24 -9.03 4.11
C ILE A 69 34.93 -10.33 4.53
N VAL A 70 34.48 -11.47 4.00
CA VAL A 70 35.09 -12.78 4.27
C VAL A 70 36.53 -12.82 3.76
N SER A 71 36.78 -12.30 2.56
CA SER A 71 38.13 -12.20 1.98
C SER A 71 39.07 -11.32 2.82
N CYS A 72 38.55 -10.24 3.41
CA CYS A 72 39.28 -9.33 4.28
C CYS A 72 39.30 -9.77 5.77
N ARG A 73 38.86 -11.00 6.09
CA ARG A 73 38.82 -11.55 7.46
C ARG A 73 38.07 -10.65 8.46
N GLY A 74 37.02 -9.96 8.02
CA GLY A 74 36.17 -9.15 8.90
C GLY A 74 36.72 -7.77 9.28
N HIS A 75 37.82 -7.29 8.71
CA HIS A 75 38.34 -5.94 8.95
C HIS A 75 37.56 -4.87 8.17
N VAL A 76 36.25 -4.80 8.37
CA VAL A 76 35.38 -3.79 7.74
C VAL A 76 34.56 -3.08 8.79
N GLU A 77 34.63 -1.76 8.81
CA GLU A 77 33.88 -0.92 9.74
C GLU A 77 32.38 -0.91 9.40
N GLY A 78 31.53 -1.20 10.40
CA GLY A 78 30.07 -1.32 10.21
C GLY A 78 29.39 -0.03 9.71
N SER A 79 29.93 1.14 10.05
CA SER A 79 29.45 2.43 9.53
C SER A 79 29.56 2.52 8.01
N ASN A 80 30.57 1.86 7.42
CA ASN A 80 30.73 1.80 5.96
C ASN A 80 29.67 0.92 5.30
N LEU A 81 29.08 -0.07 5.99
CA LEU A 81 27.95 -0.84 5.45
C LEU A 81 26.72 0.04 5.21
N PHE A 82 26.40 0.92 6.16
CA PHE A 82 25.27 1.85 6.01
C PHE A 82 25.51 2.86 4.89
N GLY A 83 26.73 3.40 4.79
CA GLY A 83 27.13 4.27 3.68
C GLY A 83 27.09 3.55 2.33
N LEU A 84 27.52 2.29 2.29
CA LEU A 84 27.56 1.50 1.07
C LEU A 84 26.16 1.19 0.56
N ASN A 85 25.18 0.88 1.42
CA ASN A 85 23.78 0.69 1.01
C ASN A 85 23.24 1.93 0.26
N ARG A 86 23.49 3.12 0.80
CA ARG A 86 23.09 4.39 0.18
C ARG A 86 23.81 4.63 -1.16
N VAL A 87 25.14 4.51 -1.17
CA VAL A 87 25.96 4.80 -2.37
C VAL A 87 25.72 3.76 -3.47
N ALA A 88 25.66 2.48 -3.10
CA ALA A 88 25.36 1.39 -4.01
C ALA A 88 24.00 1.58 -4.69
N GLY A 89 22.96 1.91 -3.92
CA GLY A 89 21.64 2.19 -4.47
C GLY A 89 21.70 3.32 -5.49
N ILE A 90 22.27 4.48 -5.12
CA ILE A 90 22.26 5.67 -6.00
C ILE A 90 23.07 5.42 -7.29
N VAL A 91 24.22 4.75 -7.19
CA VAL A 91 25.13 4.55 -8.32
C VAL A 91 24.68 3.43 -9.25
N TRP A 92 24.19 2.30 -8.72
CA TRP A 92 23.92 1.10 -9.51
C TRP A 92 22.46 0.97 -9.97
N VAL A 93 21.52 1.47 -9.17
CA VAL A 93 20.08 1.44 -9.49
C VAL A 93 19.64 2.75 -10.15
N GLY A 94 20.22 3.86 -9.71
CA GLY A 94 19.87 5.19 -10.18
C GLY A 94 18.76 5.85 -9.36
N ARG A 95 18.79 7.18 -9.36
CA ARG A 95 17.93 8.03 -8.51
C ARG A 95 16.43 7.86 -8.79
N GLY A 96 16.05 7.69 -10.06
CA GLY A 96 14.63 7.58 -10.46
C GLY A 96 13.95 6.30 -9.99
N MET A 97 14.60 5.14 -10.14
CA MET A 97 14.04 3.86 -9.68
C MET A 97 14.02 3.77 -8.15
N LEU A 98 15.01 4.34 -7.46
CA LEU A 98 15.00 4.48 -6.01
C LEU A 98 13.86 5.38 -5.52
N PHE A 99 13.55 6.46 -6.25
CA PHE A 99 12.43 7.34 -5.91
C PHE A 99 11.11 6.60 -6.03
N LEU A 100 10.92 5.86 -7.12
CA LEU A 100 9.73 5.03 -7.32
C LEU A 100 9.56 4.03 -6.17
N ARG A 101 10.63 3.30 -5.81
CA ARG A 101 10.61 2.38 -4.65
C ARG A 101 10.29 3.11 -3.35
N GLY A 102 10.95 4.23 -3.10
CA GLY A 102 10.77 5.04 -1.90
C GLY A 102 9.36 5.59 -1.73
N ILE A 103 8.63 5.86 -2.83
CA ILE A 103 7.22 6.29 -2.81
C ILE A 103 6.27 5.12 -2.61
N THR A 104 6.55 3.94 -3.17
CA THR A 104 5.64 2.80 -3.01
C THR A 104 5.45 2.39 -1.54
N ALA A 105 6.49 2.52 -0.72
CA ALA A 105 6.43 2.19 0.70
C ALA A 105 5.44 3.06 1.51
N PRO A 106 5.52 4.40 1.53
CA PRO A 106 4.55 5.25 2.21
C PRO A 106 3.16 5.14 1.58
N CYS A 107 3.04 4.95 0.26
CA CYS A 107 1.74 4.67 -0.36
C CYS A 107 1.10 3.41 0.25
N LEU A 108 1.86 2.33 0.44
CA LEU A 108 1.38 1.10 1.06
C LEU A 108 1.14 1.27 2.57
N LEU A 109 1.98 2.02 3.30
CA LEU A 109 1.80 2.29 4.73
C LEU A 109 0.57 3.18 5.00
N CYS A 110 0.27 4.11 4.08
CA CYS A 110 -0.89 4.97 4.15
C CYS A 110 -2.18 4.30 3.62
N THR A 111 -2.07 3.14 2.96
CA THR A 111 -3.23 2.43 2.40
C THR A 111 -3.56 1.23 3.28
N ALA A 112 -4.74 1.24 3.89
CA ALA A 112 -5.24 0.06 4.59
C ALA A 112 -5.57 -1.04 3.59
N THR A 113 -4.98 -2.23 3.75
CA THR A 113 -5.33 -3.39 2.93
C THR A 113 -6.70 -3.92 3.34
N LEU A 114 -7.67 -3.77 2.45
CA LEU A 114 -9.00 -4.34 2.59
C LEU A 114 -9.03 -5.77 2.07
N GLN A 115 -9.57 -6.68 2.87
CA GLN A 115 -9.87 -8.04 2.46
C GLN A 115 -11.39 -8.21 2.44
N LEU A 116 -11.89 -8.76 1.34
CA LEU A 116 -13.29 -9.13 1.19
C LEU A 116 -13.46 -10.55 1.74
N GLU A 117 -14.22 -10.70 2.82
CA GLU A 117 -14.57 -12.03 3.34
C GLU A 117 -16.09 -12.21 3.32
N MET A 118 -16.53 -13.35 2.79
CA MET A 118 -17.94 -13.73 2.77
C MET A 118 -18.24 -14.47 4.07
N HIS A 119 -19.15 -13.92 4.89
CA HIS A 119 -19.59 -14.54 6.13
C HIS A 119 -21.12 -14.65 6.13
N ASN A 120 -21.64 -15.88 6.18
CA ASN A 120 -23.09 -16.17 6.24
C ASN A 120 -23.92 -15.37 5.23
N TYR A 121 -23.55 -15.41 3.94
CA TYR A 121 -24.24 -14.73 2.84
C TYR A 121 -24.17 -13.19 2.85
N ALA A 122 -23.44 -12.59 3.80
CA ALA A 122 -23.09 -11.18 3.79
C ALA A 122 -21.62 -10.99 3.39
N VAL A 123 -21.36 -10.02 2.52
CA VAL A 123 -20.00 -9.64 2.11
C VAL A 123 -19.52 -8.56 3.07
N ASN A 124 -18.48 -8.86 3.85
CA ASN A 124 -17.91 -7.93 4.80
C ASN A 124 -16.48 -7.55 4.41
N PHE A 125 -16.18 -6.28 4.60
CA PHE A 125 -14.88 -5.69 4.40
C PHE A 125 -14.11 -5.69 5.72
N TYR A 126 -13.05 -6.51 5.82
CA TYR A 126 -12.19 -6.52 6.99
C TYR A 126 -10.86 -5.83 6.67
N THR A 127 -10.40 -5.01 7.62
CA THR A 127 -9.05 -4.43 7.58
C THR A 127 -8.12 -5.32 8.37
N ARG A 128 -7.06 -5.80 7.71
CA ARG A 128 -6.02 -6.58 8.38
C ARG A 128 -4.87 -5.66 8.74
N GLU A 129 -4.59 -5.51 10.03
CA GLU A 129 -3.42 -4.76 10.48
C GLU A 129 -2.14 -5.44 9.97
N ALA A 130 -1.23 -4.63 9.40
CA ALA A 130 0.07 -5.11 8.99
C ALA A 130 0.87 -5.51 10.24
N PRO A 131 1.51 -6.70 10.26
CA PRO A 131 2.32 -7.09 11.40
C PRO A 131 3.51 -6.14 11.57
N TRP A 132 3.89 -5.89 12.83
CA TRP A 132 4.88 -4.89 13.22
C TRP A 132 6.19 -4.94 12.41
N TYR A 133 6.67 -6.13 12.03
CA TYR A 133 7.90 -6.28 11.27
C TYR A 133 7.77 -5.74 9.84
N LYS A 134 6.61 -5.86 9.20
CA LYS A 134 6.36 -5.27 7.86
C LYS A 134 6.31 -3.76 7.94
N THR A 135 5.77 -3.22 9.04
CA THR A 135 5.71 -1.78 9.30
C THR A 135 7.11 -1.20 9.48
N ILE A 136 7.96 -1.84 10.28
CA ILE A 136 9.35 -1.40 10.49
C ILE A 136 10.17 -1.50 9.20
N LEU A 137 10.02 -2.60 8.45
CA LEU A 137 10.68 -2.77 7.16
C LEU A 137 10.21 -1.72 6.14
N GLY A 138 8.90 -1.47 6.05
CA GLY A 138 8.32 -0.43 5.18
C GLY A 138 8.78 0.99 5.55
N ALA A 139 8.91 1.28 6.84
CA ALA A 139 9.50 2.53 7.30
C ALA A 139 10.96 2.67 6.81
N GLY A 140 11.71 1.57 6.79
CA GLY A 140 13.06 1.49 6.21
C GLY A 140 13.08 1.87 4.73
N GLU A 141 12.13 1.34 3.96
CA GLU A 141 11.98 1.65 2.53
C GLU A 141 11.60 3.11 2.27
N THR A 142 10.89 3.77 3.19
CA THR A 142 10.61 5.22 3.08
C THR A 142 11.90 6.05 3.20
N GLY A 143 12.95 5.50 3.82
CA GLY A 143 14.27 6.12 3.95
C GLY A 143 14.95 6.44 2.61
N TRP A 144 14.58 5.77 1.51
CA TRP A 144 15.10 6.08 0.17
C TRP A 144 14.80 7.52 -0.26
N ILE A 145 13.63 8.05 0.08
CA ILE A 145 13.27 9.45 -0.21
C ILE A 145 14.22 10.39 0.53
N VAL A 146 14.51 10.10 1.80
CA VAL A 146 15.44 10.88 2.62
C VAL A 146 16.85 10.84 2.02
N TYR A 147 17.30 9.71 1.49
CA TYR A 147 18.60 9.62 0.82
C TYR A 147 18.67 10.45 -0.46
N ILE A 148 17.59 10.50 -1.25
CA ILE A 148 17.51 11.31 -2.47
C ILE A 148 17.50 12.79 -2.12
N VAL A 149 16.71 13.21 -1.14
CA VAL A 149 16.69 14.61 -0.67
C VAL A 149 18.06 15.03 -0.17
N ASN A 150 18.74 14.17 0.59
CA ASN A 150 20.10 14.41 1.06
C ASN A 150 21.13 14.45 -0.09
N ASP A 151 20.97 13.64 -1.14
CA ASP A 151 21.82 13.66 -2.33
C ASP A 151 21.60 14.90 -3.20
N ILE A 152 20.39 15.47 -3.25
CA ILE A 152 20.16 16.78 -3.87
C ILE A 152 20.75 17.89 -2.99
N GLY A 153 20.52 17.80 -1.67
CA GLY A 153 21.03 18.74 -0.67
C GLY A 153 22.55 18.86 -0.63
N MET A 154 23.27 17.76 -0.91
CA MET A 154 24.74 17.72 -0.85
C MET A 154 25.41 18.71 -1.80
N VAL A 155 24.72 19.13 -2.87
CA VAL A 155 25.21 20.15 -3.82
C VAL A 155 25.52 21.46 -3.09
N TRP A 156 24.74 21.80 -2.08
CA TRP A 156 24.91 23.01 -1.27
C TRP A 156 25.70 22.76 0.02
N THR A 157 25.47 21.65 0.71
CA THR A 157 26.03 21.41 2.06
C THR A 157 27.43 20.79 2.07
N ARG A 158 27.88 20.18 0.95
CA ARG A 158 29.22 19.59 0.74
C ARG A 158 29.76 18.82 1.96
N GLU A 159 30.65 19.41 2.75
CA GLU A 159 31.41 18.76 3.82
C GLU A 159 30.57 18.39 5.06
N TYR A 160 29.50 19.14 5.35
CA TYR A 160 28.62 18.84 6.49
C TYR A 160 27.66 17.66 6.24
N THR A 161 27.60 17.17 5.00
CA THR A 161 26.65 16.16 4.55
C THR A 161 26.85 14.81 5.26
N SER A 162 28.09 14.39 5.52
CA SER A 162 28.36 13.07 6.11
C SER A 162 27.73 12.92 7.51
N TRP A 163 27.87 13.95 8.35
CA TRP A 163 27.40 13.90 9.73
C TRP A 163 25.87 14.09 9.83
N TYR A 164 25.31 15.05 9.09
CA TYR A 164 23.87 15.33 9.10
C TYR A 164 23.06 14.20 8.47
N CYS A 165 23.51 13.63 7.34
CA CYS A 165 22.72 12.63 6.62
C CYS A 165 22.45 11.36 7.43
N MET A 166 23.42 10.89 8.22
CA MET A 166 23.25 9.67 9.01
C MET A 166 22.29 9.90 10.18
N GLY A 167 22.44 11.02 10.90
CA GLY A 167 21.54 11.41 11.99
C GLY A 167 20.10 11.64 11.52
N CYS A 168 19.92 12.44 10.45
CA CYS A 168 18.60 12.74 9.92
C CYS A 168 17.93 11.53 9.25
N GLY A 169 18.71 10.65 8.60
CA GLY A 169 18.18 9.40 8.06
C GLY A 169 17.63 8.49 9.16
N LEU A 170 18.40 8.28 10.22
CA LEU A 170 17.98 7.46 11.36
C LEU A 170 16.78 8.07 12.11
N LEU A 171 16.79 9.39 12.32
CA LEU A 171 15.70 10.09 12.97
C LEU A 171 14.41 10.03 12.14
N ALA A 172 14.49 10.28 10.84
CA ALA A 172 13.33 10.19 9.95
C ALA A 172 12.75 8.77 9.94
N TRP A 173 13.61 7.75 9.84
CA TRP A 173 13.20 6.36 9.92
C TRP A 173 12.48 6.04 11.24
N PHE A 174 13.07 6.46 12.37
CA PHE A 174 12.50 6.23 13.69
C PHE A 174 11.14 6.91 13.84
N VAL A 175 11.00 8.16 13.39
CA VAL A 175 9.74 8.90 13.43
C VAL A 175 8.66 8.20 12.59
N VAL A 176 8.97 7.78 11.37
CA VAL A 176 8.02 7.07 10.50
C VAL A 176 7.61 5.74 11.15
N ALA A 177 8.57 4.96 11.65
CA ALA A 177 8.28 3.69 12.30
C ALA A 177 7.37 3.85 13.53
N VAL A 178 7.67 4.82 14.40
CA VAL A 178 6.85 5.10 15.59
C VAL A 178 5.46 5.60 15.21
N LEU A 179 5.36 6.55 14.27
CA LEU A 179 4.06 7.08 13.85
C LEU A 179 3.16 5.98 13.27
N THR A 180 3.69 5.12 12.40
CA THR A 180 2.88 4.05 11.80
C THR A 180 2.54 2.93 12.79
N LEU A 181 3.36 2.70 13.83
CA LEU A 181 3.05 1.74 14.88
C LEU A 181 2.03 2.27 15.90
N VAL A 182 2.10 3.55 16.25
CA VAL A 182 1.20 4.18 17.26
C VAL A 182 -0.14 4.57 16.65
N TYR A 183 -0.15 5.04 15.41
CA TYR A 183 -1.34 5.48 14.69
C TYR A 183 -1.46 4.75 13.36
N PRO A 184 -1.85 3.45 13.37
CA PRO A 184 -2.07 2.70 12.13
C PRO A 184 -3.24 3.31 11.35
N VAL A 185 -3.13 3.31 10.02
CA VAL A 185 -4.20 3.82 9.16
C VAL A 185 -5.40 2.88 9.19
N ALA A 186 -6.52 3.37 9.73
CA ALA A 186 -7.78 2.66 9.73
C ALA A 186 -8.67 3.12 8.56
N HIS A 187 -9.18 2.17 7.78
CA HIS A 187 -10.19 2.48 6.76
C HIS A 187 -11.57 2.65 7.41
N ARG A 188 -12.30 3.71 7.04
CA ARG A 188 -13.71 3.88 7.38
C ARG A 188 -14.52 4.01 6.10
N ALA A 189 -15.34 3.01 5.79
CA ALA A 189 -16.36 3.09 4.77
C ALA A 189 -17.72 3.23 5.47
N THR A 190 -18.43 4.32 5.20
CA THR A 190 -19.81 4.50 5.65
C THR A 190 -20.71 4.40 4.42
N VAL A 191 -21.56 3.38 4.37
CA VAL A 191 -22.62 3.27 3.37
C VAL A 191 -23.81 4.06 3.90
N ASP A 192 -24.23 5.10 3.17
CA ASP A 192 -25.46 5.84 3.44
C ASP A 192 -26.48 5.47 2.36
N PRO A 193 -27.25 4.37 2.55
CA PRO A 193 -28.24 3.95 1.58
C PRO A 193 -29.41 4.94 1.60
N GLN A 194 -29.39 5.89 0.68
CA GLN A 194 -30.51 6.79 0.41
C GLN A 194 -31.53 6.03 -0.45
N CYS A 195 -32.53 5.40 0.18
CA CYS A 195 -33.67 4.83 -0.54
C CYS A 195 -34.56 5.97 -1.04
N GLN A 196 -34.30 6.46 -2.25
CA GLN A 196 -35.24 7.31 -2.96
C GLN A 196 -36.18 6.43 -3.79
N PHE A 197 -37.48 6.57 -3.53
CA PHE A 197 -38.51 5.94 -4.36
C PHE A 197 -38.59 6.72 -5.66
N ASP A 198 -38.11 6.15 -6.77
CA ASP A 198 -38.44 6.68 -8.09
C ASP A 198 -39.93 6.42 -8.34
N GLN A 199 -40.72 7.49 -8.44
CA GLN A 199 -42.10 7.37 -8.89
C GLN A 199 -42.07 6.97 -10.35
N VAL A 200 -42.40 5.71 -10.62
CA VAL A 200 -42.60 5.21 -11.97
C VAL A 200 -43.95 5.77 -12.45
N ASP A 201 -43.92 6.92 -13.12
CA ASP A 201 -45.12 7.45 -13.77
C ASP A 201 -45.57 6.46 -14.85
N PHE A 202 -46.82 6.01 -14.75
CA PHE A 202 -47.47 5.19 -15.78
C PHE A 202 -47.66 6.03 -17.05
N GLN A 203 -47.12 5.56 -18.17
CA GLN A 203 -47.53 6.01 -19.52
C GLN A 203 -48.64 5.11 -20.07
#